data_AF-A0A7Y3UN43-F1
#
_entry.id   AF-A0A7Y3UN43-F1
#
_cell.length_a   1.000
_cell.length_b   1.000
_cell.length_c   1.000
_cell.angle_alpha   90.00
_cell.angle_beta   90.00
_cell.angle_gamma   90.00
#
_symmetry.space_group_name_H-M   'P 1'
#
loop_
_entity.id
_entity.type
_entity.pdbx_description
1 polymer ?
#
loop_
_entity_poly.entity_id
_entity_poly.type
_entity_poly.pdbx_seq_one_letter_code
_entity_poly.pdbx_strand_id
1 'polypeptide(L)'
;MLLSGRNKFVSSPFTSEDELKNMVIKNPNYFFGQSAFCLSKELISESGGFGEFSDGFAINISNRQWFVLCTTLPKHNVWSHIAPQVVKQLIASEQLTTKQLLIETIILQLKKNKEIIKIFSDEGYLMNDESVFTSKVRSVLVEIFEHAPLVAMPTETISKDLSDWASTLKVNVKFCIVNKYVEDGNSENIIYEIPVYSVPAECGDGYLNNTRRDTIGKDYPKSQNSVLDRLTDKIDVSEIPY
;
A
#
# COMPACT_ATOMS: atom_id res chain seq x y z
N MET A 1 -1.54 -21.30 -21.59
CA MET A 1 -2.82 -21.53 -22.28
C MET A 1 -3.78 -22.10 -21.26
N LEU A 2 -4.99 -21.56 -21.19
CA LEU A 2 -6.06 -22.05 -20.30
C LEU A 2 -7.19 -22.64 -21.14
N LEU A 3 -7.91 -23.60 -20.57
CA LEU A 3 -9.11 -24.19 -21.17
C LEU A 3 -10.28 -24.02 -20.20
N SER A 4 -11.38 -23.45 -20.68
CA SER A 4 -12.63 -23.34 -19.94
C SER A 4 -13.76 -23.96 -20.76
N GLY A 5 -14.17 -25.17 -20.40
CA GLY A 5 -15.08 -25.96 -21.24
C GLY A 5 -14.45 -26.29 -22.60
N ARG A 6 -15.05 -25.77 -23.68
CA ARG A 6 -14.52 -25.91 -25.06
C ARG A 6 -13.72 -24.69 -25.52
N ASN A 7 -13.65 -23.66 -24.68
CA ASN A 7 -13.08 -22.39 -25.05
C ASN A 7 -11.59 -22.38 -24.66
N LYS A 8 -10.76 -21.91 -25.58
CA LYS A 8 -9.32 -21.84 -25.42
C LYS A 8 -8.91 -20.42 -25.18
N PHE A 9 -8.08 -20.19 -24.16
CA PHE A 9 -7.57 -18.87 -23.82
C PHE A 9 -6.05 -18.86 -23.94
N VAL A 10 -5.52 -17.88 -24.68
CA VAL A 10 -4.09 -17.71 -24.93
C VAL A 10 -3.55 -16.52 -24.17
N SER A 11 -2.30 -16.62 -23.71
CA SER A 11 -1.65 -15.54 -22.99
C SER A 11 -1.55 -14.31 -23.89
N SER A 12 -1.94 -13.15 -23.38
CA SER A 12 -1.85 -11.88 -24.08
C SER A 12 -1.27 -10.84 -23.13
N PRO A 13 -0.30 -10.01 -23.57
CA PRO A 13 0.18 -8.93 -22.75
C PRO A 13 -0.90 -7.87 -22.52
N PHE A 14 -0.72 -7.07 -21.47
CA PHE A 14 -1.44 -5.81 -21.30
C PHE A 14 -0.97 -4.80 -22.35
N THR A 15 -1.92 -4.06 -22.90
CA THR A 15 -1.66 -3.05 -23.95
C THR A 15 -1.10 -1.75 -23.35
N SER A 16 -1.47 -1.44 -22.10
CA SER A 16 -1.01 -0.25 -21.38
C SER A 16 -1.03 -0.46 -19.86
N GLU A 17 -0.30 0.41 -19.14
CA GLU A 17 -0.39 0.46 -17.67
C GLU A 17 -1.78 0.89 -17.21
N ASP A 18 -2.47 1.76 -17.98
CA ASP A 18 -3.86 2.13 -17.70
C ASP A 18 -4.82 0.93 -17.78
N GLU A 19 -4.60 0.00 -18.70
CA GLU A 19 -5.41 -1.24 -18.77
C GLU A 19 -5.26 -2.05 -17.48
N LEU A 20 -4.02 -2.27 -17.03
CA LEU A 20 -3.71 -2.98 -15.80
C LEU A 20 -4.25 -2.24 -14.57
N LYS A 21 -4.04 -0.93 -14.48
CA LYS A 21 -4.55 -0.03 -13.44
C LYS A 21 -6.07 -0.13 -13.32
N ASN A 22 -6.78 -0.02 -14.43
CA ASN A 22 -8.25 -0.10 -14.44
C ASN A 22 -8.74 -1.47 -13.98
N MET A 23 -8.06 -2.55 -14.35
CA MET A 23 -8.40 -3.89 -13.87
C MET A 23 -8.20 -4.02 -12.35
N VAL A 24 -7.10 -3.50 -11.81
CA VAL A 24 -6.82 -3.50 -10.36
C VAL A 24 -7.87 -2.68 -9.59
N ILE A 25 -8.16 -1.45 -10.05
CA ILE A 25 -9.10 -0.54 -9.39
C ILE A 25 -10.52 -1.11 -9.38
N LYS A 26 -10.92 -1.83 -10.44
CA LYS A 26 -12.24 -2.46 -10.53
C LYS A 26 -12.36 -3.73 -9.67
N ASN A 27 -11.25 -4.34 -9.28
CA ASN A 27 -11.24 -5.59 -8.53
C ASN A 27 -10.33 -5.54 -7.29
N PRO A 28 -10.51 -4.55 -6.39
CA PRO A 28 -9.57 -4.28 -5.30
C PRO A 28 -9.44 -5.45 -4.32
N ASN A 29 -10.50 -6.24 -4.18
CA ASN A 29 -10.57 -7.37 -3.26
C ASN A 29 -9.52 -8.45 -3.53
N TYR A 30 -9.15 -8.70 -4.79
CA TYR A 30 -8.13 -9.70 -5.13
C TYR A 30 -6.69 -9.23 -4.84
N PHE A 31 -6.47 -7.91 -4.77
CA PHE A 31 -5.13 -7.34 -4.56
C PHE A 31 -4.87 -6.97 -3.09
N PHE A 32 -5.89 -6.42 -2.45
CA PHE A 32 -5.77 -5.72 -1.17
C PHE A 32 -6.56 -6.38 -0.04
N GLY A 33 -7.42 -7.37 -0.32
CA GLY A 33 -8.27 -8.05 0.66
C GLY A 33 -9.75 -7.65 0.56
N GLN A 34 -10.65 -8.44 1.13
CA GLN A 34 -12.11 -8.34 0.88
C GLN A 34 -12.72 -6.97 1.21
N SER A 35 -12.22 -6.30 2.24
CA SER A 35 -12.75 -5.01 2.73
C SER A 35 -11.93 -3.83 2.23
N ALA A 36 -11.49 -3.93 0.96
CA ALA A 36 -10.63 -2.94 0.34
C ALA A 36 -11.29 -2.23 -0.84
N PHE A 37 -10.94 -0.95 -1.01
CA PHE A 37 -11.32 -0.15 -2.16
C PHE A 37 -10.14 0.72 -2.63
N CYS A 38 -10.22 1.17 -3.87
CA CYS A 38 -9.21 2.03 -4.49
C CYS A 38 -9.71 3.47 -4.64
N LEU A 39 -8.79 4.42 -4.47
CA LEU A 39 -8.92 5.82 -4.87
C LEU A 39 -8.01 6.05 -6.07
N SER A 40 -8.60 6.32 -7.23
CA SER A 40 -7.81 6.59 -8.43
C SER A 40 -7.19 7.98 -8.39
N LYS A 41 -6.11 8.19 -9.16
CA LYS A 41 -5.49 9.50 -9.36
C LYS A 41 -6.51 10.57 -9.76
N GLU A 42 -7.42 10.23 -10.66
CA GLU A 42 -8.40 11.16 -11.22
C GLU A 42 -9.32 11.70 -10.11
N LEU A 43 -9.81 10.81 -9.22
CA LEU A 43 -10.64 11.20 -8.07
C LEU A 43 -9.90 12.12 -7.08
N ILE A 44 -8.62 11.85 -6.86
CA ILE A 44 -7.77 12.66 -5.97
C ILE A 44 -7.52 14.04 -6.59
N SER A 45 -7.25 14.08 -7.89
CA SER A 45 -6.99 15.32 -8.62
C SER A 45 -8.22 16.23 -8.67
N GLU A 46 -9.41 15.65 -8.91
CA GLU A 46 -10.70 16.36 -8.85
C GLU A 46 -11.00 16.93 -7.46
N SER A 47 -10.51 16.29 -6.41
CA SER A 47 -10.68 16.73 -5.02
C SER A 47 -9.71 17.85 -4.61
N GLY A 48 -8.97 18.44 -5.56
CA GLY A 48 -7.96 19.46 -5.31
C GLY A 48 -6.58 18.89 -4.97
N GLY A 49 -6.33 17.63 -5.29
CA GLY A 49 -5.06 16.97 -5.02
C GLY A 49 -3.91 17.42 -5.91
N PHE A 50 -2.70 17.28 -5.39
CA PHE A 50 -1.46 17.55 -6.13
C PHE A 50 -1.29 16.50 -7.23
N GLY A 51 -0.95 16.94 -8.45
CA GLY A 51 -0.77 16.08 -9.64
C GLY A 51 0.41 15.09 -9.57
N GLU A 52 0.95 14.83 -8.37
CA GLU A 52 2.17 14.07 -8.12
C GLU A 52 1.94 12.56 -7.99
N PHE A 53 0.69 12.09 -7.88
CA PHE A 53 0.36 10.66 -7.81
C PHE A 53 0.20 10.08 -9.22
N SER A 54 0.72 8.86 -9.47
CA SER A 54 0.64 8.22 -10.79
C SER A 54 -0.64 7.42 -10.98
N ASP A 55 -0.98 6.53 -10.04
CA ASP A 55 -2.04 5.54 -10.25
C ASP A 55 -3.12 5.59 -9.19
N GLY A 56 -2.76 5.78 -7.92
CA GLY A 56 -3.72 6.03 -6.84
C GLY A 56 -3.32 5.37 -5.52
N PHE A 57 -4.32 5.15 -4.67
CA PHE A 57 -4.17 4.47 -3.39
C PHE A 57 -5.20 3.36 -3.23
N ALA A 58 -4.90 2.39 -2.38
CA ALA A 58 -5.88 1.42 -1.91
C ALA A 58 -5.94 1.43 -0.39
N ILE A 59 -7.14 1.19 0.17
CA ILE A 59 -7.38 1.19 1.60
C ILE A 59 -8.09 -0.12 1.93
N ASN A 60 -7.54 -0.91 2.85
CA ASN A 60 -8.18 -2.06 3.45
C ASN A 60 -8.60 -1.71 4.88
N ILE A 61 -9.90 -1.67 5.10
CA ILE A 61 -10.49 -1.30 6.39
C ILE A 61 -10.23 -2.37 7.44
N SER A 62 -10.48 -3.64 7.11
CA SER A 62 -10.38 -4.75 8.06
C SER A 62 -8.97 -4.90 8.63
N ASN A 63 -7.96 -4.84 7.77
CA ASN A 63 -6.55 -5.02 8.15
C ASN A 63 -5.87 -3.75 8.66
N ARG A 64 -6.59 -2.62 8.70
CA ARG A 64 -6.03 -1.29 9.00
C ARG A 64 -4.80 -0.93 8.15
N GLN A 65 -4.86 -1.24 6.87
CA GLN A 65 -3.74 -1.08 5.94
C GLN A 65 -4.12 -0.18 4.77
N TRP A 66 -3.13 0.52 4.24
CA TRP A 66 -3.28 1.29 3.03
C TRP A 66 -2.03 1.18 2.16
N PHE A 67 -2.23 1.42 0.88
CA PHE A 67 -1.27 1.11 -0.16
C PHE A 67 -1.10 2.30 -1.09
N VAL A 68 0.15 2.62 -1.43
CA VAL A 68 0.48 3.37 -2.65
C VAL A 68 0.39 2.38 -3.80
N LEU A 69 -0.53 2.62 -4.75
CA LEU A 69 -0.70 1.78 -5.93
C LEU A 69 0.24 2.29 -7.03
N CYS A 70 1.08 1.39 -7.56
CA CYS A 70 1.97 1.68 -8.68
C CYS A 70 1.92 0.52 -9.68
N THR A 71 1.08 0.63 -10.70
CA THR A 71 1.03 -0.38 -11.75
C THR A 71 2.20 -0.22 -12.69
N THR A 72 2.87 -1.31 -13.07
CA THR A 72 4.03 -1.23 -13.94
C THR A 72 4.08 -2.34 -14.97
N LEU A 73 4.46 -1.99 -16.20
CA LEU A 73 4.78 -2.97 -17.24
C LEU A 73 6.30 -3.15 -17.39
N PRO A 74 6.78 -4.36 -17.77
CA PRO A 74 8.22 -4.67 -17.86
C PRO A 74 9.03 -3.81 -18.84
N LYS A 75 8.36 -3.01 -19.68
CA LYS A 75 8.97 -2.12 -20.68
C LYS A 75 9.60 -0.84 -20.10
N HIS A 76 9.32 -0.51 -18.83
CA HIS A 76 9.84 0.70 -18.19
C HIS A 76 11.16 0.45 -17.45
N ASN A 77 12.08 1.43 -17.50
CA ASN A 77 13.35 1.32 -16.76
C ASN A 77 13.11 1.52 -15.26
N VAL A 78 13.57 0.57 -14.44
CA VAL A 78 13.36 0.60 -12.99
C VAL A 78 13.97 1.85 -12.36
N TRP A 79 15.23 2.15 -12.66
CA TRP A 79 16.00 3.18 -11.96
C TRP A 79 15.68 4.60 -12.41
N SER A 80 15.40 4.81 -13.69
CA SER A 80 15.11 6.15 -14.22
C SER A 80 13.63 6.50 -14.27
N HIS A 81 12.72 5.52 -14.08
CA HIS A 81 11.28 5.76 -14.16
C HIS A 81 10.52 5.29 -12.92
N ILE A 82 10.53 3.98 -12.63
CA ILE A 82 9.71 3.38 -11.57
C ILE A 82 10.17 3.87 -10.18
N ALA A 83 11.47 3.82 -9.91
CA ALA A 83 12.04 4.17 -8.62
C ALA A 83 11.78 5.63 -8.22
N PRO A 84 12.06 6.65 -9.07
CA PRO A 84 11.73 8.03 -8.74
C PRO A 84 10.24 8.26 -8.53
N GLN A 85 9.38 7.58 -9.31
CA GLN A 85 7.93 7.72 -9.21
C GLN A 85 7.39 7.19 -7.88
N VAL A 86 7.82 5.99 -7.47
CA VAL A 86 7.39 5.40 -6.20
C VAL A 86 7.91 6.20 -5.01
N VAL A 87 9.17 6.65 -5.05
CA VAL A 87 9.76 7.46 -3.96
C VAL A 87 9.02 8.78 -3.78
N LYS A 88 8.68 9.49 -4.87
CA LYS A 88 7.89 10.72 -4.80
C LYS A 88 6.53 10.49 -4.13
N GLN A 89 5.84 9.42 -4.50
CA GLN A 89 4.53 9.10 -3.93
C GLN A 89 4.61 8.73 -2.45
N LEU A 90 5.65 7.99 -2.05
CA LEU A 90 5.88 7.68 -0.64
C LEU A 90 6.10 8.96 0.18
N ILE A 91 6.99 9.85 -0.27
CA ILE A 91 7.25 11.13 0.41
C ILE A 91 5.97 11.98 0.50
N ALA A 92 5.20 12.06 -0.60
CA ALA A 92 3.93 12.78 -0.63
C ALA A 92 2.89 12.15 0.31
N SER A 93 2.83 10.82 0.39
CA SER A 93 1.89 10.09 1.26
C SER A 93 2.17 10.26 2.75
N GLU A 94 3.42 10.56 3.13
CA GLU A 94 3.78 10.86 4.51
C GLU A 94 3.31 12.25 4.96
N GLN A 95 3.04 13.16 4.02
CA GLN A 95 2.58 14.52 4.35
C GLN A 95 1.19 14.51 4.99
N LEU A 96 1.02 15.26 6.07
CA LEU A 96 -0.27 15.39 6.76
C LEU A 96 -1.37 15.93 5.84
N THR A 97 -1.02 16.87 4.96
CA THR A 97 -1.93 17.46 3.98
C THR A 97 -2.46 16.41 3.00
N THR A 98 -1.62 15.48 2.55
CA THR A 98 -2.04 14.36 1.69
C THR A 98 -2.98 13.43 2.43
N LYS A 99 -2.66 13.04 3.68
CA LYS A 99 -3.53 12.15 4.48
C LYS A 99 -4.91 12.79 4.72
N GLN A 100 -4.94 14.08 5.05
CA GLN A 100 -6.19 14.84 5.21
C GLN A 100 -7.00 14.89 3.91
N LEU A 101 -6.34 15.16 2.78
CA LEU A 101 -6.98 15.14 1.46
C LEU A 101 -7.61 13.76 1.18
N LEU A 102 -6.86 12.67 1.39
CA LEU A 102 -7.37 11.32 1.18
C LEU A 102 -8.59 11.02 2.04
N ILE A 103 -8.57 11.41 3.33
CA ILE A 103 -9.71 11.27 4.23
C ILE A 103 -10.93 12.00 3.66
N GLU A 104 -10.79 13.29 3.33
CA GLU A 104 -11.91 14.08 2.83
C GLU A 104 -12.42 13.59 1.47
N THR A 105 -11.54 13.12 0.58
CA THR A 105 -11.93 12.45 -0.66
C THR A 105 -12.77 11.21 -0.38
N ILE A 106 -12.38 10.36 0.59
CA ILE A 106 -13.17 9.17 0.96
C ILE A 106 -14.53 9.58 1.53
N ILE A 107 -14.59 10.60 2.40
CA ILE A 107 -15.86 11.09 2.94
C ILE A 107 -16.78 11.62 1.84
N LEU A 108 -16.24 12.30 0.83
CA LEU A 108 -17.03 12.72 -0.34
C LEU A 108 -17.51 11.52 -1.17
N GLN A 109 -16.69 10.48 -1.29
CA GLN A 109 -17.06 9.26 -2.01
C GLN A 109 -18.14 8.45 -1.29
N LEU A 110 -18.23 8.49 0.04
CA LEU A 110 -19.34 7.86 0.77
C LEU A 110 -20.71 8.38 0.35
N LYS A 111 -20.82 9.61 -0.18
CA LYS A 111 -22.09 10.16 -0.67
C LYS A 111 -22.45 9.70 -2.07
N LYS A 112 -21.47 9.22 -2.84
CA LYS A 112 -21.59 8.94 -4.28
C LYS A 112 -21.46 7.46 -4.63
N ASN A 113 -20.72 6.71 -3.83
CA ASN A 113 -20.32 5.34 -4.13
C ASN A 113 -20.87 4.36 -3.08
N LYS A 114 -21.94 3.65 -3.46
CA LYS A 114 -22.62 2.67 -2.61
C LYS A 114 -21.72 1.49 -2.22
N GLU A 115 -20.74 1.13 -3.05
CA GLU A 115 -19.83 0.03 -2.74
C GLU A 115 -18.91 0.38 -1.56
N ILE A 116 -18.44 1.63 -1.47
CA ILE A 116 -17.62 2.07 -0.33
C ILE A 116 -18.46 2.08 0.95
N ILE A 117 -19.70 2.57 0.89
CA ILE A 117 -20.64 2.51 2.03
C ILE A 117 -20.82 1.05 2.48
N LYS A 118 -21.03 0.15 1.53
CA LYS A 118 -21.20 -1.29 1.81
C LYS A 118 -19.97 -1.87 2.51
N ILE A 119 -18.76 -1.56 2.06
CA ILE A 119 -17.52 -2.03 2.73
C ILE A 119 -17.48 -1.59 4.20
N PHE A 120 -17.75 -0.30 4.49
CA PHE A 120 -17.80 0.17 5.88
C PHE A 120 -18.95 -0.46 6.67
N SER A 121 -20.08 -0.71 6.03
CA SER A 121 -21.22 -1.39 6.66
C SER A 121 -20.91 -2.83 7.02
N ASP A 122 -20.31 -3.59 6.11
CA ASP A 122 -19.93 -4.98 6.29
C ASP A 122 -18.87 -5.13 7.40
N GLU A 123 -18.02 -4.11 7.57
CA GLU A 123 -17.07 -3.99 8.69
C GLU A 123 -17.70 -3.48 10.01
N GLY A 124 -19.01 -3.26 10.05
CA GLY A 124 -19.75 -2.92 11.27
C GLY A 124 -19.76 -1.43 11.63
N TYR A 125 -19.42 -0.54 10.70
CA TYR A 125 -19.43 0.91 10.95
C TYR A 125 -20.75 1.59 10.65
N LEU A 126 -21.72 0.94 10.01
CA LEU A 126 -22.99 1.57 9.64
C LEU A 126 -23.78 2.01 10.88
N MET A 127 -24.21 3.27 10.89
CA MET A 127 -25.01 3.85 11.97
C MET A 127 -26.29 4.49 11.40
N ASN A 128 -27.33 4.57 12.23
CA ASN A 128 -28.60 5.21 11.85
C ASN A 128 -28.47 6.73 11.66
N ASP A 129 -27.47 7.34 12.29
CA ASP A 129 -27.17 8.76 12.20
C ASP A 129 -25.96 9.00 11.27
N GLU A 130 -26.16 9.77 10.20
CA GLU A 130 -25.14 10.05 9.19
C GLU A 130 -23.93 10.81 9.76
N SER A 131 -24.15 11.70 10.73
CA SER A 131 -23.08 12.49 11.34
C SER A 131 -22.17 11.61 12.21
N VAL A 132 -22.78 10.69 12.97
CA VAL A 132 -22.05 9.71 13.79
C VAL A 132 -21.32 8.72 12.90
N PHE A 133 -21.96 8.23 11.84
CA PHE A 133 -21.33 7.37 10.83
C PHE A 133 -20.08 8.02 10.24
N THR A 134 -20.22 9.25 9.73
CA THR A 134 -19.12 9.98 9.10
C THR A 134 -17.98 10.26 10.07
N SER A 135 -18.29 10.62 11.32
CA SER A 135 -17.29 10.83 12.37
C SER A 135 -16.51 9.54 12.67
N LYS A 136 -17.20 8.40 12.79
CA LYS A 136 -16.56 7.11 13.05
C LYS A 136 -15.66 6.67 11.89
N VAL A 137 -16.12 6.85 10.65
CA VAL A 137 -15.30 6.57 9.46
C VAL A 137 -14.03 7.44 9.48
N ARG A 138 -14.15 8.75 9.75
CA ARG A 138 -12.97 9.63 9.86
C ARG A 138 -11.97 9.11 10.90
N SER A 139 -12.43 8.71 12.09
CA SER A 139 -11.55 8.16 13.12
C SER A 139 -10.79 6.92 12.65
N VAL A 140 -11.47 5.99 11.99
CA VAL A 140 -10.83 4.76 11.46
C VAL A 140 -9.84 5.11 10.36
N LEU A 141 -10.17 6.05 9.47
CA LEU A 141 -9.25 6.47 8.42
C LEU A 141 -8.00 7.15 8.99
N VAL A 142 -8.14 7.99 10.01
CA VAL A 142 -7.00 8.59 10.72
C VAL A 142 -6.08 7.49 11.27
N GLU A 143 -6.64 6.50 11.97
CA GLU A 143 -5.90 5.35 12.49
C GLU A 143 -5.15 4.60 11.36
N ILE A 144 -5.80 4.34 10.23
CA ILE A 144 -5.18 3.67 9.08
C ILE A 144 -4.02 4.50 8.52
N PHE A 145 -4.22 5.81 8.33
CA PHE A 145 -3.21 6.69 7.73
C PHE A 145 -2.08 7.07 8.71
N GLU A 146 -2.21 6.80 10.00
CA GLU A 146 -1.09 6.89 10.95
C GLU A 146 -0.01 5.83 10.68
N HIS A 147 -0.40 4.67 10.13
CA HIS A 147 0.55 3.65 9.71
C HIS A 147 1.30 4.03 8.43
N ALA A 148 2.52 3.53 8.27
CA ALA A 148 3.26 3.68 7.02
C ALA A 148 2.56 2.89 5.89
N PRO A 149 2.43 3.46 4.68
CA PRO A 149 1.82 2.75 3.57
C PRO A 149 2.72 1.63 3.07
N LEU A 150 2.08 0.60 2.51
CA LEU A 150 2.74 -0.42 1.70
C LEU A 150 2.79 0.05 0.24
N VAL A 151 3.80 -0.36 -0.52
CA VAL A 151 3.78 -0.16 -1.98
C VAL A 151 3.17 -1.39 -2.61
N ALA A 152 2.10 -1.24 -3.39
CA ALA A 152 1.52 -2.32 -4.17
C ALA A 152 1.87 -2.16 -5.64
N MET A 153 2.48 -3.20 -6.21
CA MET A 153 2.95 -3.19 -7.58
C MET A 153 2.37 -4.35 -8.38
N PRO A 154 1.15 -4.20 -8.92
CA PRO A 154 0.63 -5.07 -9.95
C PRO A 154 1.50 -4.98 -11.21
N THR A 155 1.93 -6.11 -11.74
CA THR A 155 2.79 -6.20 -12.94
C THR A 155 2.63 -7.54 -13.63
N GLU A 156 3.12 -7.68 -14.87
CA GLU A 156 3.11 -8.95 -15.59
C GLU A 156 4.26 -9.87 -15.18
N THR A 157 5.42 -9.30 -14.82
CA THR A 157 6.61 -10.05 -14.43
C THR A 157 7.47 -9.23 -13.48
N ILE A 158 8.27 -9.91 -12.65
CA ILE A 158 9.22 -9.25 -11.76
C ILE A 158 10.62 -9.44 -12.35
N SER A 159 11.23 -8.36 -12.84
CA SER A 159 12.62 -8.37 -13.29
C SER A 159 13.58 -8.39 -12.10
N LYS A 160 14.83 -8.81 -12.33
CA LYS A 160 15.87 -8.76 -11.30
C LYS A 160 16.09 -7.33 -10.80
N ASP A 161 16.16 -6.35 -11.71
CA ASP A 161 16.33 -4.94 -11.34
C ASP A 161 15.18 -4.44 -10.47
N LEU A 162 13.93 -4.84 -10.76
CA LEU A 162 12.76 -4.42 -10.00
C LEU A 162 12.78 -5.03 -8.59
N SER A 163 13.14 -6.31 -8.48
CA SER A 163 13.33 -6.99 -7.20
C SER A 163 14.48 -6.39 -6.38
N ASP A 164 15.62 -6.15 -7.02
CA ASP A 164 16.81 -5.56 -6.39
C ASP A 164 16.48 -4.15 -5.88
N TRP A 165 15.86 -3.31 -6.70
CA TRP A 165 15.41 -1.98 -6.28
C TRP A 165 14.42 -2.03 -5.12
N ALA A 166 13.40 -2.90 -5.17
CA ALA A 166 12.43 -3.01 -4.07
C ALA A 166 13.11 -3.41 -2.75
N SER A 167 14.15 -4.24 -2.81
CA SER A 167 14.95 -4.60 -1.64
C SER A 167 15.81 -3.44 -1.08
N THR A 168 15.91 -2.31 -1.78
CA THR A 168 16.58 -1.11 -1.25
C THR A 168 15.66 -0.22 -0.43
N LEU A 169 14.33 -0.39 -0.57
CA LEU A 169 13.35 0.42 0.13
C LEU A 169 13.19 -0.03 1.59
N LYS A 170 12.98 0.94 2.47
CA LYS A 170 12.61 0.70 3.88
C LYS A 170 11.15 0.29 4.04
N VAL A 171 10.31 0.64 3.06
CA VAL A 171 8.91 0.25 3.01
C VAL A 171 8.74 -1.07 2.29
N ASN A 172 7.76 -1.85 2.70
CA ASN A 172 7.48 -3.13 2.07
C ASN A 172 6.81 -2.93 0.70
N VAL A 173 7.36 -3.60 -0.31
CA VAL A 173 6.79 -3.66 -1.66
C VAL A 173 6.10 -5.01 -1.85
N LYS A 174 4.81 -4.97 -2.17
CA LYS A 174 4.00 -6.14 -2.51
C LYS A 174 3.83 -6.21 -4.02
N PHE A 175 4.57 -7.11 -4.65
CA PHE A 175 4.36 -7.44 -6.05
C PHE A 175 3.11 -8.31 -6.22
N CYS A 176 2.32 -8.04 -7.26
CA CYS A 176 1.22 -8.90 -7.68
C CYS A 176 1.37 -9.21 -9.16
N ILE A 177 1.76 -10.44 -9.49
CA ILE A 177 1.87 -10.87 -10.88
C ILE A 177 0.47 -11.08 -11.43
N VAL A 178 0.12 -10.41 -12.52
CA VAL A 178 -1.18 -10.57 -13.18
C VAL A 178 -0.95 -11.10 -14.57
N ASN A 179 -1.54 -12.26 -14.87
CA ASN A 179 -1.55 -12.79 -16.24
C ASN A 179 -2.90 -12.50 -16.90
N LYS A 180 -2.85 -12.02 -18.14
CA LYS A 180 -4.02 -11.79 -18.97
C LYS A 180 -4.11 -12.89 -20.04
N TYR A 181 -5.30 -13.44 -20.20
CA TYR A 181 -5.61 -14.41 -21.24
C TYR A 181 -6.83 -13.97 -22.04
N VAL A 182 -6.78 -14.18 -23.35
CA VAL A 182 -7.83 -13.80 -24.28
C VAL A 182 -8.34 -15.04 -25.00
N GLU A 183 -9.65 -15.15 -25.20
CA GLU A 183 -10.26 -16.27 -25.91
C GLU A 183 -9.83 -16.32 -27.38
N ASP A 184 -9.49 -17.51 -27.86
CA ASP A 184 -9.15 -17.78 -29.24
C ASP A 184 -10.38 -17.55 -30.13
N GLY A 185 -10.32 -16.53 -30.99
CA GLY A 185 -11.44 -16.12 -31.84
C GLY A 185 -12.42 -15.11 -31.23
N ASN A 186 -12.23 -14.68 -29.97
CA ASN A 186 -13.05 -13.65 -29.33
C ASN A 186 -12.22 -12.77 -28.39
N SER A 187 -11.75 -11.61 -28.88
CA SER A 187 -10.84 -10.74 -28.12
C SER A 187 -11.47 -10.02 -26.93
N GLU A 188 -12.81 -10.00 -26.85
CA GLU A 188 -13.54 -9.31 -25.77
C GLU A 188 -13.70 -10.20 -24.52
N ASN A 189 -13.58 -11.52 -24.67
CA ASN A 189 -13.66 -12.45 -23.55
C ASN A 189 -12.27 -12.65 -22.94
N ILE A 190 -12.06 -12.00 -21.79
CA ILE A 190 -10.76 -11.92 -21.12
C ILE A 190 -10.85 -12.61 -19.76
N ILE A 191 -9.86 -13.45 -19.46
CA ILE A 191 -9.64 -14.03 -18.14
C ILE A 191 -8.36 -13.45 -17.57
N TYR A 192 -8.42 -13.00 -16.31
CA TYR A 192 -7.24 -12.62 -15.55
C TYR A 192 -6.93 -13.71 -14.53
N GLU A 193 -5.67 -14.10 -14.45
CA GLU A 193 -5.15 -14.92 -13.37
C GLU A 193 -4.39 -14.01 -12.40
N ILE A 194 -4.86 -13.99 -11.16
CA ILE A 194 -4.28 -13.22 -10.07
C ILE A 194 -3.94 -14.22 -8.96
N PRO A 195 -2.69 -14.27 -8.47
CA PRO A 195 -2.31 -15.17 -7.40
C PRO A 195 -3.09 -14.80 -6.14
N VAL A 196 -3.88 -15.76 -5.64
CA VAL A 196 -4.56 -15.62 -4.36
C VAL A 196 -3.51 -15.74 -3.26
N TYR A 197 -3.10 -14.61 -2.69
CA TYR A 197 -2.38 -14.63 -1.43
C TYR A 197 -3.38 -15.01 -0.33
N SER A 198 -3.46 -16.30 0.01
CA SER A 198 -4.14 -16.73 1.22
C SER A 198 -3.39 -16.10 2.40
N VAL A 199 -3.98 -15.09 3.03
CA VAL A 199 -3.53 -14.66 4.35
C VAL A 199 -3.91 -15.79 5.30
N PRO A 200 -2.97 -16.55 5.90
CA PRO A 200 -3.35 -17.42 6.99
C PRO A 200 -3.80 -16.51 8.14
N ALA A 201 -4.95 -16.84 8.73
CA ALA A 201 -5.28 -16.35 10.05
C ALA A 201 -4.15 -16.82 10.98
N GLU A 202 -3.32 -15.86 11.39
CA GLU A 202 -2.17 -15.98 12.29
C GLU A 202 -0.92 -16.72 11.74
N CYS A 203 0.21 -16.00 11.85
CA CYS A 203 1.61 -16.47 11.86
C CYS A 203 2.33 -16.76 10.51
N GLY A 204 3.43 -16.00 10.28
CA GLY A 204 4.67 -16.53 9.70
C GLY A 204 5.06 -16.12 8.27
N ASP A 205 5.88 -15.07 8.17
CA ASP A 205 6.95 -14.89 7.16
C ASP A 205 6.68 -15.36 5.71
N GLY A 206 5.73 -14.70 5.05
CA GLY A 206 5.69 -14.55 3.58
C GLY A 206 6.27 -13.21 3.12
N TYR A 207 7.08 -12.56 3.96
CA TYR A 207 7.64 -11.23 3.75
C TYR A 207 9.10 -11.33 3.32
N LEU A 208 9.52 -10.54 2.33
CA LEU A 208 10.93 -10.16 2.20
C LEU A 208 11.24 -9.22 3.38
N ASN A 209 11.54 -9.82 4.53
CA ASN A 209 11.94 -9.12 5.74
C ASN A 209 13.31 -8.46 5.52
N ASN A 210 13.32 -7.15 5.30
CA ASN A 210 14.53 -6.34 5.21
C ASN A 210 15.08 -5.92 6.59
N THR A 211 14.99 -6.81 7.58
CA THR A 211 15.63 -6.62 8.88
C THR A 211 17.00 -7.29 8.83
N ARG A 212 18.06 -6.47 8.84
CA ARG A 212 19.43 -6.91 9.15
C ARG A 212 19.40 -7.75 10.42
N ARG A 213 19.67 -9.05 10.29
CA ARG A 213 20.06 -9.90 11.43
C ARG A 213 21.50 -9.55 11.78
N ASP A 214 21.69 -8.64 12.73
CA ASP A 214 22.94 -8.60 13.47
C ASP A 214 22.99 -9.86 14.35
N THR A 215 23.73 -10.85 13.85
CA THR A 215 24.13 -12.02 14.63
C THR A 215 25.32 -11.61 15.48
N ILE A 216 25.06 -11.20 16.73
CA ILE A 216 26.10 -11.17 17.76
C ILE A 216 25.86 -12.38 18.66
N GLY A 217 26.87 -13.25 18.67
CA GLY A 217 26.93 -14.48 19.41
C GLY A 217 26.81 -14.27 20.91
N LYS A 218 26.36 -15.35 21.55
CA LYS A 218 26.38 -15.59 22.99
C LYS A 218 27.76 -15.26 23.56
N ASP A 219 27.79 -14.45 24.60
CA ASP A 219 28.61 -14.71 25.80
C ASP A 219 28.08 -13.89 26.98
N TYR A 220 27.62 -14.59 28.01
CA TYR A 220 27.39 -14.02 29.34
C TYR A 220 28.73 -13.97 30.09
N PRO A 221 28.94 -12.94 30.92
CA PRO A 221 29.29 -13.26 32.30
C PRO A 221 28.49 -12.46 33.35
N LYS A 222 28.47 -13.07 34.53
CA LYS A 222 27.76 -12.68 35.75
C LYS A 222 28.37 -11.45 36.44
N SER A 223 27.48 -10.66 37.08
CA SER A 223 27.59 -9.92 38.35
C SER A 223 28.91 -9.22 38.74
N GLN A 224 28.83 -7.91 39.07
CA GLN A 224 28.98 -7.38 40.43
C GLN A 224 28.94 -5.83 40.48
N ASN A 225 28.15 -5.32 41.45
CA ASN A 225 28.34 -4.16 42.33
C ASN A 225 28.58 -2.72 41.80
N SER A 226 27.65 -1.85 42.23
CA SER A 226 27.82 -0.52 42.85
C SER A 226 28.82 0.46 42.25
N VAL A 227 28.36 1.67 41.91
CA VAL A 227 28.79 2.95 42.52
C VAL A 227 27.79 4.02 42.07
N LEU A 228 26.72 4.16 42.87
CA LEU A 228 26.12 5.46 43.16
C LEU A 228 27.14 6.16 44.06
N ASP A 229 28.06 6.91 43.48
CA ASP A 229 28.83 7.94 44.18
C ASP A 229 29.67 8.72 43.16
N ARG A 230 29.68 10.05 43.35
CA ARG A 230 30.44 11.07 42.60
C ARG A 230 29.76 11.56 41.33
N LEU A 231 28.88 12.55 41.51
CA LEU A 231 28.87 13.79 40.71
C LEU A 231 28.06 14.84 41.50
N THR A 232 28.59 15.25 42.64
CA THR A 232 28.37 16.58 43.21
C THR A 232 29.65 17.39 42.96
N ASP A 233 29.48 18.70 42.78
CA ASP A 233 30.49 19.75 42.69
C ASP A 233 31.01 20.11 41.29
N LYS A 234 30.31 21.02 40.60
CA LYS A 234 30.68 22.45 40.55
C LYS A 234 29.89 23.17 39.46
N ILE A 235 28.96 24.00 39.92
CA ILE A 235 28.46 25.16 39.20
C ILE A 235 29.54 26.23 39.30
N ASP A 236 29.97 26.82 38.19
CA ASP A 236 30.58 28.15 38.18
C ASP A 236 29.81 29.02 37.18
N VAL A 237 29.30 30.13 37.69
CA VAL A 237 28.45 31.10 37.00
C VAL A 237 29.32 32.33 36.80
N SER A 238 29.94 32.46 35.64
CA SER A 238 30.51 33.73 35.21
C SER A 238 30.49 33.83 33.68
N GLU A 239 30.11 35.02 33.21
CA GLU A 239 30.15 35.51 31.83
C GLU A 239 28.83 35.42 31.01
N ILE A 240 27.91 36.33 31.37
CA ILE A 240 26.98 36.96 30.44
C ILE A 240 27.54 38.37 30.14
N PRO A 241 27.65 38.81 28.88
CA PRO A 241 27.66 40.23 28.54
C PRO A 241 26.36 40.65 27.87
N TYR A 242 25.98 41.90 28.20
CA TYR A 242 24.79 42.66 27.81
C TYR A 242 24.62 42.88 26.30
#